data_AF-A0A137P1R4-F1
#
_entry.id   AF-A0A137P1R4-F1
#
_cell.length_a   1.000
_cell.length_b   1.000
_cell.length_c   1.000
_cell.angle_alpha   90.00
_cell.angle_beta   90.00
_cell.angle_gamma   90.00
#
_symmetry.space_group_name_H-M   'P 1'
#
loop_
_entity.id
_entity.type
_entity.pdbx_description
1 polymer ?
#
loop_
_entity_poly.entity_id
_entity_poly.type
_entity_poly.pdbx_seq_one_letter_code
_entity_poly.pdbx_strand_id
1 'polypeptide(L)'
;MPKVISKFQINQSQPQNSSASNINVYYCICGEYCLILDDVIENLNKRTTDRSYILNEKELKFKLNARDGDEMLVKREKGLEYQKRFNCTRCELPLGYYSK
;
A
#
# COMPACT_ATOMS: atom_id res chain seq x y z
N MET A 1 -11.27 39.85 28.10
CA MET A 1 -11.62 38.72 27.20
C MET A 1 -10.91 38.97 25.87
N PRO A 2 -9.94 38.16 25.44
CA PRO A 2 -9.26 38.42 24.18
C PRO A 2 -10.12 37.90 23.02
N LYS A 3 -10.42 38.76 22.04
CA LYS A 3 -11.06 38.38 20.78
C LYS A 3 -10.01 37.74 19.88
N VAL A 4 -10.16 36.44 19.61
CA VAL A 4 -9.38 35.76 18.58
C VAL A 4 -9.90 36.19 17.21
N ILE A 5 -9.05 36.83 16.41
CA ILE A 5 -9.35 37.15 15.01
C ILE A 5 -8.35 36.36 14.17
N SER A 6 -8.81 35.24 13.60
CA SER A 6 -8.02 34.44 12.68
C SER A 6 -7.99 35.12 11.31
N LYS A 7 -6.83 35.65 10.93
CA LYS A 7 -6.57 36.12 9.56
C LYS A 7 -6.23 34.89 8.70
N PHE A 8 -7.16 34.44 7.85
CA PHE A 8 -6.87 33.46 6.81
C PHE A 8 -6.50 34.20 5.53
N GLN A 9 -5.25 34.05 5.08
CA GLN A 9 -4.85 34.44 3.72
C GLN A 9 -4.99 33.23 2.80
N ILE A 10 -5.84 33.35 1.78
CA ILE A 10 -5.96 32.35 0.72
C ILE A 10 -5.08 32.84 -0.45
N ASN A 11 -3.90 32.24 -0.62
CA ASN A 11 -3.11 32.43 -1.83
C ASN A 11 -3.70 31.55 -2.93
N GLN A 12 -4.45 32.14 -3.87
CA GLN A 12 -4.87 31.46 -5.10
C GLN A 12 -3.76 31.58 -6.15
N SER A 13 -2.83 30.62 -6.13
CA SER A 13 -1.90 30.41 -7.24
C SER A 13 -2.64 29.69 -8.37
N GLN A 14 -2.55 30.20 -9.60
CA GLN A 14 -3.14 29.60 -10.81
C GLN A 14 -2.75 28.11 -10.95
N PRO A 15 -3.67 27.22 -11.37
CA PRO A 15 -3.36 25.82 -11.59
C PRO A 15 -2.49 25.70 -12.84
N GLN A 16 -1.18 25.63 -12.64
CA GLN A 16 -0.28 25.04 -13.62
C GLN A 16 -0.75 23.58 -13.80
N ASN A 17 -1.05 23.16 -15.03
CA ASN A 17 -1.34 21.77 -15.41
C ASN A 17 -0.09 20.91 -15.16
N SER A 18 0.22 20.69 -13.88
CA SER A 18 1.00 19.54 -13.46
C SER A 18 0.07 18.35 -13.66
N SER A 19 0.45 17.43 -14.53
CA SER A 19 -0.14 16.10 -14.61
C SER A 19 0.05 15.44 -13.24
N ALA A 20 -0.86 15.71 -12.30
CA ALA A 20 -0.80 15.16 -10.97
C ALA A 20 -0.94 13.65 -11.11
N SER A 21 0.18 12.92 -10.94
CA SER A 21 0.14 11.48 -10.78
C SER A 21 -0.74 11.18 -9.58
N ASN A 22 -1.87 10.53 -9.81
CA ASN A 22 -2.80 10.18 -8.74
C ASN A 22 -2.16 9.08 -7.89
N ILE A 23 -1.64 9.46 -6.73
CA ILE A 23 -1.10 8.52 -5.74
C ILE A 23 -2.29 7.96 -4.94
N ASN A 24 -2.45 6.65 -4.96
CA ASN A 24 -3.49 5.93 -4.24
C ASN A 24 -2.96 5.44 -2.88
N VAL A 25 -3.75 5.64 -1.83
CA VAL A 25 -3.43 5.20 -0.47
C VAL A 25 -4.46 4.16 -0.03
N TYR A 26 -3.98 2.98 0.34
CA TYR A 26 -4.78 1.85 0.81
C TYR A 26 -4.61 1.67 2.31
N TYR A 27 -5.72 1.32 2.95
CA TYR A 27 -5.81 1.14 4.39
C TYR A 27 -6.15 -0.31 4.71
N CYS A 28 -5.62 -0.80 5.84
CA CYS A 28 -6.14 -1.99 6.48
C CYS A 28 -7.58 -1.74 6.94
N ILE A 29 -8.34 -2.81 7.11
CA ILE A 29 -9.69 -2.77 7.69
C ILE A 29 -9.73 -2.15 9.09
N CYS A 30 -8.60 -2.10 9.82
CA CYS A 30 -8.50 -1.42 11.11
C CYS A 30 -8.27 0.11 11.00
N GLY A 31 -8.15 0.64 9.78
CA GLY A 31 -7.94 2.07 9.50
C GLY A 31 -6.48 2.52 9.45
N GLU A 32 -5.51 1.63 9.68
CA GLU A 32 -4.08 1.93 9.51
C GLU A 32 -3.71 1.96 8.02
N TYR A 33 -2.91 2.94 7.57
CA TYR A 33 -2.46 2.96 6.18
C TYR A 33 -1.42 1.85 5.94
N CYS A 34 -1.48 1.18 4.80
CA CYS A 34 -0.70 -0.02 4.53
C CYS A 34 0.05 0.00 3.21
N LEU A 35 -0.49 0.64 2.18
CA LEU A 35 0.14 0.70 0.86
C LEU A 35 -0.10 2.05 0.22
N ILE A 36 0.96 2.63 -0.34
CA ILE A 36 0.91 3.79 -1.22
C ILE A 36 1.34 3.31 -2.61
N LEU A 37 0.61 3.64 -3.66
CA LEU A 37 0.85 3.17 -5.02
C LEU A 37 0.61 4.32 -6.02
N ASP A 38 1.43 4.42 -7.06
CA ASP A 38 1.28 5.40 -8.14
C ASP A 38 0.29 4.99 -9.25
N ASP A 39 -0.40 3.88 -9.04
CA ASP A 39 -1.43 3.27 -9.89
C ASP A 39 -2.57 2.70 -9.00
N VAL A 40 -3.61 2.15 -9.62
CA VAL A 40 -4.74 1.51 -8.94
C VAL A 40 -4.49 0.01 -8.81
N ILE A 41 -4.84 -0.60 -7.67
CA ILE A 41 -4.51 -1.99 -7.35
C ILE A 41 -5.10 -2.99 -8.34
N GLU A 42 -6.24 -2.67 -8.96
CA GLU A 42 -6.90 -3.53 -9.95
C GLU A 42 -6.11 -3.69 -11.25
N ASN A 43 -5.23 -2.73 -11.58
CA ASN A 43 -4.39 -2.77 -12.77
C ASN A 43 -3.16 -3.68 -12.59
N LEU A 44 -2.86 -4.10 -11.36
CA LEU A 44 -1.70 -4.92 -11.07
C LEU A 44 -1.88 -6.34 -11.58
N ASN A 45 -0.76 -6.90 -12.07
CA ASN A 45 -0.68 -8.31 -12.43
C ASN A 45 -1.05 -9.19 -11.24
N LYS A 46 -1.82 -10.25 -11.51
CA LYS A 46 -2.19 -11.24 -10.51
C LYS A 46 -1.35 -12.49 -10.64
N ARG A 47 -0.91 -13.03 -9.51
CA ARG A 47 -0.20 -14.30 -9.46
C ARG A 47 -1.11 -15.45 -9.87
N THR A 48 -0.59 -16.39 -10.66
CA THR A 48 -1.37 -17.54 -11.15
C THR A 48 -1.79 -18.53 -10.05
N THR A 49 -0.96 -18.69 -9.00
CA THR A 49 -1.18 -19.67 -7.93
C THR A 49 -2.37 -19.33 -7.02
N ASP A 50 -2.52 -18.08 -6.61
CA ASP A 50 -3.54 -17.66 -5.63
C ASP A 50 -4.19 -16.30 -5.92
N ARG A 51 -3.95 -15.75 -7.13
CA ARG A 51 -4.52 -14.48 -7.61
C ARG A 51 -4.17 -13.25 -6.77
N SER A 52 -3.14 -13.34 -5.92
CA SER A 52 -2.60 -12.18 -5.20
C SER A 52 -2.06 -11.14 -6.18
N TYR A 53 -2.27 -9.85 -5.88
CA TYR A 53 -1.68 -8.76 -6.65
C TYR A 53 -0.16 -8.73 -6.46
N ILE A 54 0.57 -8.58 -7.56
CA ILE A 54 2.04 -8.59 -7.56
C ILE A 54 2.53 -7.14 -7.48
N LEU A 55 3.30 -6.85 -6.42
CA LEU A 55 4.03 -5.59 -6.27
C LEU A 55 5.45 -5.78 -6.81
N ASN A 56 5.73 -5.24 -7.99
CA ASN A 56 7.04 -5.33 -8.65
C ASN A 56 7.76 -3.97 -8.60
N GLU A 57 8.85 -3.89 -7.83
CA GLU A 57 9.65 -2.65 -7.68
C GLU A 57 10.27 -2.14 -9.00
N LYS A 58 10.38 -2.98 -10.03
CA LYS A 58 10.89 -2.56 -11.35
C LYS A 58 9.83 -1.84 -12.19
N GLU A 59 8.56 -2.12 -11.95
CA GLU A 59 7.44 -1.65 -12.78
C GLU A 59 6.59 -0.60 -12.06
N LEU A 60 6.57 -0.62 -10.71
CA LEU A 60 5.68 0.18 -9.89
C LEU A 60 6.46 1.01 -8.87
N LYS A 61 5.99 2.23 -8.57
CA LYS A 61 6.48 3.01 -7.44
C LYS A 61 5.48 2.90 -6.30
N PHE A 62 5.85 2.12 -5.30
CA PHE A 62 4.98 1.92 -4.15
C PHE A 62 5.75 2.03 -2.83
N LYS A 63 5.02 2.25 -1.74
CA LYS A 63 5.52 2.16 -0.38
C LYS A 63 4.59 1.27 0.43
N LEU A 64 5.13 0.17 0.92
CA LEU A 64 4.42 -0.73 1.82
C LEU A 64 4.75 -0.34 3.27
N ASN A 65 3.72 -0.13 4.09
CA ASN A 65 3.81 0.06 5.53
C ASN A 65 3.26 -1.19 6.22
N ALA A 66 4.14 -2.15 6.44
CA ALA A 66 3.83 -3.42 7.07
C ALA A 66 4.97 -3.85 7.99
N ARG A 67 4.63 -4.66 8.99
CA ARG A 67 5.59 -5.36 9.84
C ARG A 67 5.94 -6.70 9.20
N ASP A 68 7.19 -7.12 9.33
CA ASP A 68 7.56 -8.51 9.06
C ASP A 68 6.76 -9.43 9.99
N GLY A 69 6.04 -10.38 9.40
CA GLY A 69 5.32 -11.44 10.10
C GLY A 69 6.08 -12.77 10.03
N ASP A 70 5.34 -13.85 10.21
CA ASP A 70 5.91 -15.20 10.24
C ASP A 70 6.44 -15.65 8.87
N GLU A 71 7.50 -16.46 8.92
CA GLU A 71 8.04 -17.20 7.79
C GLU A 71 7.45 -18.62 7.79
N MET A 72 6.90 -19.07 6.66
CA MET A 72 6.19 -20.33 6.57
C MET A 72 6.47 -21.09 5.27
N LEU A 73 6.42 -22.41 5.35
CA LEU A 73 6.42 -23.29 4.18
C LEU A 73 4.97 -23.69 3.85
N VAL A 74 4.50 -23.24 2.70
CA VAL A 74 3.16 -23.54 2.19
C VAL A 74 3.25 -24.68 1.19
N LYS A 75 2.50 -25.76 1.42
CA LYS A 75 2.39 -26.86 0.45
C LYS A 75 1.42 -26.47 -0.67
N ARG A 76 1.92 -26.44 -1.90
CA ARG A 76 1.17 -26.23 -3.14
C ARG A 76 1.20 -27.50 -3.99
N GLU A 77 0.42 -27.54 -5.06
CA GLU A 77 0.41 -28.67 -6.01
C GLU A 77 1.78 -28.93 -6.63
N LYS A 78 2.54 -27.86 -6.91
CA LYS A 78 3.88 -27.93 -7.56
C LYS A 78 5.04 -28.10 -6.58
N GLY A 79 4.77 -28.21 -5.27
CA GLY A 79 5.82 -28.39 -4.26
C GLY A 79 5.63 -27.50 -3.03
N LEU A 80 6.73 -27.30 -2.29
CA LEU A 80 6.77 -26.42 -1.13
C LEU A 80 7.19 -25.01 -1.56
N GLU A 81 6.47 -24.02 -1.06
CA GLU A 81 6.72 -22.61 -1.30
C GLU A 81 7.07 -21.92 0.02
N TYR A 82 8.19 -21.21 0.05
CA TYR A 82 8.55 -20.40 1.20
C TYR A 82 7.90 -19.02 1.10
N GLN A 83 7.17 -18.62 2.14
CA GLN A 83 6.50 -17.33 2.23
C GLN A 83 6.93 -16.60 3.49
N LYS A 84 7.38 -15.35 3.34
CA LYS A 84 7.55 -14.39 4.45
C LYS A 84 6.36 -13.45 4.48
N ARG A 85 5.58 -13.45 5.57
CA ARG A 85 4.36 -12.64 5.69
C ARG A 85 4.67 -11.17 5.97
N PHE A 86 3.77 -10.31 5.53
CA PHE A 86 3.71 -8.90 5.90
C PHE A 86 2.38 -8.63 6.58
N ASN A 87 2.43 -8.11 7.81
CA ASN A 87 1.27 -7.89 8.65
C ASN A 87 1.05 -6.40 8.89
N CYS A 88 -0.20 -6.02 9.15
CA CYS A 88 -0.55 -4.68 9.56
C CYS A 88 0.21 -4.30 10.84
N THR A 89 0.83 -3.13 10.85
CA THR A 89 1.61 -2.63 11.99
C THR A 89 0.77 -2.42 13.25
N ARG A 90 -0.56 -2.28 13.11
CA ARG A 90 -1.49 -2.01 14.21
C ARG A 90 -2.25 -3.24 14.70
N CYS A 91 -2.88 -3.98 13.79
CA CYS A 91 -3.78 -5.10 14.14
C CYS A 91 -3.23 -6.49 13.79
N GLU A 92 -2.02 -6.54 13.24
CA GLU A 92 -1.33 -7.77 12.84
C GLU A 92 -2.02 -8.59 11.73
N LEU A 93 -3.09 -8.06 11.13
CA LEU A 93 -3.76 -8.70 9.99
C LEU A 93 -2.77 -8.91 8.83
N PRO A 94 -2.71 -10.11 8.22
CA PRO A 94 -1.89 -10.34 7.04
C PRO A 94 -2.31 -9.45 5.88
N LEU A 95 -1.39 -8.62 5.39
CA LEU A 95 -1.57 -7.73 4.25
C LEU A 95 -1.04 -8.33 2.95
N GLY A 96 0.01 -9.14 3.05
CA GLY A 96 0.67 -9.72 1.90
C GLY A 96 1.79 -10.68 2.29
N TYR A 97 2.60 -11.06 1.31
CA TYR A 97 3.74 -11.92 1.54
C TYR A 97 4.79 -11.75 0.43
N TYR A 98 6.04 -12.08 0.76
CA TYR A 98 7.09 -12.31 -0.21
C TYR A 98 7.22 -13.82 -0.44
N SER A 99 7.13 -14.26 -1.69
CA SER A 99 7.43 -15.64 -2.11
C SER A 99 8.72 -15.62 -2.91
N LYS A 100 9.62 -16.54 -2.55
CA LYS A 100 10.81 -16.83 -3.35
C LYS A 100 10.47 -17.77 -4.51
#